data_AF-A0A5C1HSX7-F1
#
_entry.id   AF-A0A5C1HSX7-F1
#
_cell.length_a   1.000
_cell.length_b   1.000
_cell.length_c   1.000
_cell.angle_alpha   90.00
_cell.angle_beta   90.00
_cell.angle_gamma   90.00
#
_symmetry.space_group_name_H-M   'P 1'
#
loop_
_entity.id
_entity.type
_entity.pdbx_description
1 polymer ?
#
loop_
_entity_poly.entity_id
_entity_poly.type
_entity_poly.pdbx_seq_one_letter_code
_entity_poly.pdbx_strand_id
1 'polypeptide(L)' 'MPTRIQRLVKIIESDNAAELETKTNSFLDTVDYDNLKDIHYKLLQTPIGTLYTTMIVYKQYSDTEGELK' A
#
# COMPACT_ATOMS: atom_id res chain seq x y z
N MET A 1 23.94 5.17 7.95
CA MET A 1 23.07 3.99 7.65
C MET A 1 21.79 4.53 7.04
N PRO A 2 21.39 4.11 5.82
CA PRO A 2 20.15 4.58 5.22
C PRO A 2 18.98 4.14 6.09
N THR A 3 18.18 5.11 6.55
CA THR A 3 16.98 4.81 7.35
C THR A 3 15.89 4.40 6.38
N ARG A 4 15.52 3.12 6.38
CA ARG A 4 14.44 2.60 5.54
C ARG A 4 13.11 3.08 6.12
N ILE A 5 12.55 4.15 5.54
CA ILE A 5 11.25 4.68 5.95
C ILE A 5 10.18 4.03 5.05
N GLN A 6 9.38 3.14 5.64
CA GLN A 6 8.15 2.66 5.03
C GLN A 6 7.00 3.56 5.50
N ARG A 7 6.31 4.21 4.57
CA ARG A 7 5.11 4.99 4.85
C ARG A 7 3.88 4.27 4.32
N LEU A 8 2.93 3.98 5.19
CA LEU A 8 1.61 3.51 4.78
C LEU A 8 0.93 4.60 3.96
N VAL A 9 0.54 4.27 2.73
CA VAL A 9 -0.13 5.21 1.81
C VAL A 9 -1.64 5.09 1.93
N LYS A 10 -2.13 3.85 1.86
CA LYS A 10 -3.56 3.56 1.78
C LYS A 10 -3.83 2.17 2.32
N ILE A 11 -4.95 2.03 3.02
CA ILE A 11 -5.58 0.75 3.29
C ILE A 11 -6.91 0.75 2.53
N ILE A 12 -7.16 -0.31 1.78
CA ILE A 12 -8.40 -0.54 1.05
C ILE A 12 -9.01 -1.81 1.63
N GLU A 13 -10.29 -1.75 1.98
CA GLU A 13 -11.02 -2.87 2.57
C GLU A 13 -12.31 -3.12 1.78
N SER A 14 -12.66 -4.39 1.64
CA SER A 14 -13.92 -4.82 1.04
C SER A 14 -14.25 -6.24 1.50
N ASP A 15 -15.55 -6.53 1.59
CA ASP A 15 -16.11 -7.87 1.80
C ASP A 15 -16.09 -8.73 0.52
N ASN A 16 -15.74 -8.14 -0.63
CA ASN A 16 -15.64 -8.80 -1.92
C ASN A 16 -14.23 -8.63 -2.53
N ALA A 17 -13.59 -9.75 -2.89
CA ALA A 17 -12.27 -9.76 -3.51
C ALA A 17 -12.22 -8.99 -4.85
N ALA A 18 -13.26 -9.10 -5.68
CA ALA A 18 -13.30 -8.42 -6.98
C ALA A 18 -13.44 -6.90 -6.85
N GLU A 19 -14.22 -6.46 -5.85
CA GLU A 19 -14.37 -5.03 -5.55
C GLU A 19 -13.08 -4.46 -4.94
N LEU A 20 -12.41 -5.23 -4.08
CA LEU A 20 -11.10 -4.88 -3.54
C LEU A 20 -10.07 -4.68 -4.65
N GLU A 21 -10.00 -5.62 -5.60
CA GLU A 21 -9.09 -5.56 -6.73
C GLU A 21 -9.37 -4.33 -7.60
N THR A 22 -10.64 -4.07 -7.91
CA THR A 22 -11.04 -2.89 -8.69
C THR A 22 -10.63 -1.59 -7.99
N LYS A 23 -10.93 -1.44 -6.69
CA LYS A 23 -10.54 -0.26 -5.91
C LYS A 23 -9.03 -0.11 -5.80
N THR A 24 -8.32 -1.21 -5.68
CA THR A 24 -6.86 -1.24 -5.63
C THR A 24 -6.29 -0.76 -6.95
N ASN A 25 -6.72 -1.34 -8.08
CA ASN A 25 -6.25 -0.94 -9.41
C ASN A 25 -6.58 0.52 -9.72
N SER A 26 -7.81 0.98 -9.42
CA SER A 26 -8.15 2.40 -9.58
C SER A 26 -7.26 3.33 -8.75
N PHE A 27 -6.88 2.92 -7.54
CA PHE A 27 -5.94 3.70 -6.73
C PHE A 27 -4.53 3.69 -7.35
N LEU A 28 -4.06 2.54 -7.81
CA LEU A 28 -2.76 2.40 -8.48
C LEU A 28 -2.70 3.17 -9.80
N ASP A 29 -3.79 3.31 -10.53
CA ASP A 29 -3.85 4.15 -11.74
C ASP A 29 -3.74 5.64 -11.42
N THR A 30 -4.19 6.07 -10.23
CA THR A 30 -4.09 7.47 -9.78
C THR A 30 -2.76 7.83 -9.15
N VAL A 31 -2.00 6.84 -8.67
CA VAL A 31 -0.75 7.04 -7.97
C VAL A 31 0.35 6.42 -8.79
N ASP A 32 1.26 7.24 -9.31
CA ASP A 32 2.36 6.83 -10.17
C ASP A 32 3.10 5.59 -9.61
N TYR A 33 2.80 4.43 -10.22
CA TYR A 33 3.05 3.09 -9.66
C TYR A 33 4.54 2.85 -9.40
N ASP A 34 5.40 3.51 -10.15
CA ASP A 34 6.86 3.40 -10.05
C ASP A 34 7.40 3.76 -8.67
N ASN A 35 6.65 4.55 -7.89
CA ASN A 35 7.05 4.91 -6.54
C ASN A 35 6.45 4.00 -5.44
N LEU A 36 5.46 3.17 -5.77
CA LEU A 36 4.84 2.22 -4.85
C LEU A 36 5.60 0.89 -4.89
N LYS A 37 6.34 0.59 -3.82
CA LYS A 37 7.27 -0.55 -3.78
C LYS A 37 6.76 -1.78 -3.04
N ASP A 38 5.66 -1.71 -2.28
CA ASP A 38 5.06 -2.86 -1.59
C ASP A 38 3.53 -2.75 -1.55
N ILE A 39 2.85 -3.82 -1.99
CA ILE A 39 1.41 -4.02 -1.81
C ILE A 39 1.23 -5.32 -1.01
N HIS A 40 0.57 -5.24 0.13
CA HIS A 40 0.31 -6.38 1.00
C HIS A 40 -1.18 -6.71 1.03
N TYR A 41 -1.52 -7.92 0.62
CA TYR A 41 -2.87 -8.45 0.73
C TYR A 41 -3.02 -9.23 2.04
N LYS A 42 -4.08 -8.93 2.79
CA LYS A 42 -4.42 -9.62 4.03
C LYS A 42 -5.89 -9.99 4.01
N LEU A 43 -6.17 -11.20 4.48
CA LEU A 43 -7.51 -11.69 4.69
C LEU A 43 -7.79 -11.69 6.20
N LEU A 44 -8.90 -11.10 6.60
CA LEU A 44 -9.35 -11.07 7.98
C LEU A 44 -10.69 -11.80 8.05
N GLN A 45 -10.68 -13.01 8.60
CA GLN A 45 -11.91 -13.71 8.92
C GLN A 45 -12.52 -13.08 10.16
N THR A 46 -13.75 -12.57 10.01
CA THR A 46 -14.55 -11.99 11.10
C THR A 46 -15.79 -12.85 11.32
N PRO A 47 -16.45 -12.74 12.48
CA PRO A 47 -17.70 -13.48 12.75
C PRO A 47 -18.84 -13.17 11.76
N ILE A 48 -18.75 -12.01 11.08
CA ILE A 48 -19.74 -11.53 10.11
C ILE A 48 -19.35 -11.84 8.65
N GLY A 49 -18.21 -12.50 8.42
CA GLY A 49 -17.74 -12.86 7.09
C GLY A 49 -16.24 -12.59 6.87
N THR A 50 -15.82 -12.70 5.62
CA THR A 50 -14.42 -12.47 5.22
C THR A 50 -14.23 -11.03 4.80
N LEU A 51 -13.35 -10.31 5.50
CA LEU A 51 -12.91 -8.99 5.09
C LEU A 51 -11.57 -9.13 4.37
N TYR A 52 -11.50 -8.62 3.14
CA TYR A 52 -10.28 -8.51 2.37
C TYR A 52 -9.69 -7.12 2.56
N THR A 53 -8.38 -7.07 2.78
CA THR A 53 -7.66 -5.83 3.05
C THR A 53 -6.41 -5.77 2.17
N THR A 54 -6.23 -4.66 1.48
CA THR A 54 -5.00 -4.33 0.75
C THR A 54 -4.32 -3.16 1.44
N MET A 55 -3.08 -3.33 1.85
CA MET A 55 -2.24 -2.27 2.40
C MET A 55 -1.18 -1.88 1.38
N ILE A 56 -1.17 -0.62 1.00
CA ILE A 56 -0.24 -0.07 0.02
C ILE A 56 0.79 0.78 0.76
N VAL A 57 2.07 0.47 0.57
CA VAL A 57 3.18 1.06 1.32
C VAL A 57 4.21 1.66 0.37
N TYR A 58 4.61 2.89 0.66
CA TYR A 58 5.66 3.61 -0.04
C TYR A 58 7.00 3.33 0.66
N LYS A 59 8.01 2.87 -0.08
CA LYS A 59 9.39 2.81 0.42
C LYS A 59 10.10 4.09 -0.01
N GLN A 60 10.26 5.03 0.91
CA GLN A 60 11.17 6.14 0.69
C GLN A 60 12.56 5.70 1.18
N TYR A 61 13.51 5.59 0.25
CA TYR A 61 14.91 5.58 0.62
C TYR A 61 15.24 7.01 1.00
N SER A 62 15.40 7.28 2.30
CA SER A 62 16.08 8.50 2.72
C SER A 62 17.56 8.24 2.52
N ASP A 63 18.09 8.70 1.39
CA ASP A 63 19.52 8.96 1.27
C ASP A 63 19.84 10.10 2.23
N THR A 64 20.11 9.74 3.49
CA THR A 64 20.67 10.67 4.47
C THR A 64 22.18 10.78 4.23
N GLU A 65 22.60 11.09 3.01
CA GLU A 65 23.93 11.59 2.69
C GLU A 65 23.81 12.68 1.62
N GLY A 66 23.53 13.89 2.10
CA GLY A 66 23.91 15.16 1.46
C GLY A 66 23.28 15.48 0.10
N GLU A 67 22.30 16.38 0.10
CA GLU A 67 22.47 17.65 -0.62
C GLU A 67 21.42 18.66 -0.13
N LEU A 68 21.85 19.50 0.81
CA LEU A 68 21.46 20.90 0.85
C LEU A 68 22.23 21.59 -0.28
N LYS A 69 21.59 21.86 -1.41
CA LYS A 69 21.89 23.01 -2.27
C LYS A 69 20.62 23.51 -2.94
#